data_AF-A0A3C1KS23-F1
#
_entry.id   AF-A0A3C1KS23-F1
#
_cell.length_a   1.000
_cell.length_b   1.000
_cell.length_c   1.000
_cell.angle_alpha   90.00
_cell.angle_beta   90.00
_cell.angle_gamma   90.00
#
_symmetry.space_group_name_H-M   'P 1'
#
loop_
_entity.id
_entity.type
_entity.pdbx_description
1 polymer ?
#
loop_
_entity_poly.entity_id
_entity_poly.type
_entity_poly.pdbx_seq_one_letter_code
_entity_poly.pdbx_strand_id
1 'polypeptide(L)' 'SQQTEQEVGQQLLQEMSPKVQEVLQELISTEGIGLLLQRGSVIHADAGYSITAKVTDKLNQAFTE' A
#
# COMPACT_ATOMS: atom_id res chain seq x y z
N SER A 1 -13.88 -23.14 -5.70
CA SER A 1 -12.82 -23.89 -6.39
C SER A 1 -11.54 -23.19 -6.05
N GLN A 2 -10.69 -23.73 -5.17
CA GLN A 2 -9.56 -22.97 -4.59
C GLN A 2 -8.67 -22.29 -5.66
N GLN A 3 -8.56 -22.89 -6.84
CA GLN A 3 -7.85 -22.32 -7.99
C GLN A 3 -8.50 -21.03 -8.52
N THR A 4 -9.83 -20.99 -8.63
CA THR A 4 -10.59 -19.80 -9.05
C THR A 4 -10.45 -18.66 -8.04
N GLU A 5 -10.44 -18.97 -6.73
CA GLU A 5 -10.23 -17.95 -5.69
C GLU A 5 -8.81 -17.36 -5.75
N GLN A 6 -7.80 -18.17 -6.06
CA GLN A 6 -6.43 -17.70 -6.28
C GLN A 6 -6.29 -16.86 -7.56
N GLU A 7 -6.95 -17.25 -8.65
CA GLU A 7 -6.93 -16.51 -9.92
C GLU A 7 -7.60 -15.14 -9.76
N VAL A 8 -8.76 -15.09 -9.11
CA VAL A 8 -9.47 -13.84 -8.79
C VAL A 8 -8.61 -12.94 -7.89
N GLY A 9 -7.96 -13.51 -6.87
CA GLY A 9 -7.05 -12.76 -6.01
C GLY A 9 -5.86 -12.15 -6.76
N GLN A 10 -5.27 -12.90 -7.70
CA GLN A 10 -4.16 -12.39 -8.52
C GLN A 10 -4.61 -11.28 -9.48
N GLN A 11 -5.77 -11.43 -10.11
CA GLN A 11 -6.33 -10.39 -10.98
C GLN A 11 -6.63 -9.11 -10.19
N LEU A 12 -7.25 -9.24 -9.01
CA LEU A 12 -7.50 -8.12 -8.12
C LEU A 12 -6.19 -7.39 -7.75
N LEU A 13 -5.13 -8.12 -7.40
CA LEU A 13 -3.83 -7.51 -7.09
C LEU A 13 -3.23 -6.76 -8.30
N GLN A 14 -3.40 -7.27 -9.52
CA GLN A 14 -2.95 -6.59 -10.73
C GLN A 14 -3.73 -5.29 -10.97
N GLU A 15 -5.04 -5.30 -10.76
CA GLU A 15 -5.91 -4.12 -10.87
C GLU A 15 -5.62 -3.09 -9.78
N MET A 16 -5.31 -3.53 -8.56
CA MET A 16 -5.00 -2.65 -7.44
C MET A 16 -3.61 -2.02 -7.55
N SER A 17 -2.66 -2.67 -8.24
CA SER A 17 -1.25 -2.25 -8.27
C SER A 17 -1.04 -0.79 -8.71
N PRO A 18 -1.69 -0.28 -9.79
CA PRO A 18 -1.59 1.13 -10.16
C PRO A 18 -2.11 2.07 -9.07
N LYS A 19 -3.21 1.72 -8.40
CA LYS A 19 -3.81 2.55 -7.35
C LYS A 19 -2.94 2.61 -6.10
N VAL A 20 -2.28 1.51 -5.74
CA VAL A 20 -1.28 1.47 -4.67
C VAL A 20 -0.12 2.42 -4.98
N GLN A 21 0.38 2.43 -6.21
CA GLN A 21 1.47 3.33 -6.60
C GLN A 21 1.06 4.80 -6.52
N GLU A 22 -0.16 5.14 -6.98
CA GLU A 22 -0.72 6.49 -6.89
C GLU A 22 -0.83 6.97 -5.43
N VAL A 23 -1.42 6.16 -4.56
CA VAL A 23 -1.56 6.47 -3.12
C VAL A 23 -0.20 6.64 -2.44
N LEU A 24 0.77 5.78 -2.77
CA LEU A 24 2.13 5.90 -2.24
C LEU A 24 2.80 7.21 -2.70
N GLN A 25 2.72 7.54 -3.98
CA GLN A 25 3.29 8.78 -4.54
C GLN A 25 2.69 10.01 -3.87
N GLU A 26 1.37 10.03 -3.68
CA GLU A 26 0.65 11.12 -3.03
C GLU A 26 1.10 11.27 -1.56
N LEU A 27 1.16 10.17 -0.79
CA LEU A 27 1.62 10.19 0.59
C LEU A 27 3.06 10.68 0.72
N ILE A 28 3.95 10.21 -0.16
CA ILE A 28 5.34 10.63 -0.17
C ILE A 28 5.45 12.14 -0.37
N SER A 29 4.72 12.67 -1.36
CA SER A 29 4.78 14.10 -1.69
C SER A 29 4.12 14.97 -0.62
N THR A 30 2.96 14.57 -0.10
CA THR A 30 2.17 15.39 0.83
C THR A 30 2.77 15.42 2.23
N GLU A 31 3.39 14.34 2.67
CA GLU A 31 4.04 14.26 3.98
C GLU A 31 5.55 14.54 3.93
N GLY A 32 6.13 14.75 2.74
CA GLY A 32 7.56 15.05 2.58
C GLY A 32 8.46 13.88 2.96
N ILE A 33 8.06 12.64 2.63
CA ILE A 33 8.80 11.44 2.97
C ILE A 33 10.05 11.33 2.08
N GLY A 34 11.23 11.60 2.66
CA GLY A 34 12.50 11.53 1.93
C GLY A 34 13.07 10.11 1.75
N LEU A 35 12.58 9.13 2.51
CA LEU A 35 13.07 7.74 2.46
C LEU A 35 11.96 6.77 2.88
N LEU A 36 11.75 5.74 2.06
CA LEU A 36 10.93 4.58 2.41
C LEU A 36 11.81 3.34 2.52
N LEU A 37 11.62 2.59 3.60
CA LEU A 37 12.32 1.34 3.84
C LEU A 37 11.32 0.19 3.86
N GLN A 38 11.70 -0.94 3.26
CA GLN A 38 10.91 -2.16 3.39
C GLN A 38 10.97 -2.67 4.82
N ARG A 39 9.83 -3.12 5.37
CA ARG A 39 9.72 -3.57 6.78
C ARG A 39 10.75 -4.66 7.13
N GLY A 40 11.06 -5.56 6.20
CA GLY A 40 12.05 -6.62 6.38
C GLY A 40 13.50 -6.14 6.51
N SER A 41 13.79 -4.90 6.12
CA SER A 41 15.12 -4.28 6.20
C SER A 41 15.32 -3.42 7.47
N VAL A 42 14.30 -3.31 8.32
CA VAL A 42 14.30 -2.44 9.51
C VAL A 42 14.55 -3.27 10.77
N ILE A 43 15.62 -2.97 11.51
CA ILE A 43 15.93 -3.65 12.80
C ILE A 43 15.04 -3.13 13.92
N HIS A 44 14.83 -1.81 13.99
CA HIS A 44 13.95 -1.16 14.95
C HIS A 44 13.42 0.16 14.38
N ALA A 45 12.12 0.40 14.59
CA ALA A 45 11.46 1.66 14.33
C ALA A 45 10.17 1.71 15.15
N ASP A 46 9.88 2.87 15.75
CA ASP A 46 8.59 3.11 16.40
C ASP A 46 7.43 2.98 15.41
N ALA A 47 6.24 2.65 15.93
CA ALA A 47 5.04 2.48 15.12
C ALA A 47 4.69 3.73 14.28
N GLY A 48 5.05 4.92 14.77
CA GLY A 48 4.84 6.20 14.08
C GLY A 48 5.60 6.36 12.77
N TYR A 49 6.66 5.57 12.53
CA TYR A 49 7.40 5.58 11.26
C TYR A 49 6.76 4.70 10.18
N SER A 50 5.79 3.85 10.54
CA SER A 50 5.09 3.02 9.57
C SER A 50 3.96 3.80 8.90
N ILE A 51 3.99 3.85 7.57
CA ILE A 51 2.89 4.44 6.78
C ILE A 51 1.79 3.42 6.42
N THR A 52 1.93 2.15 6.81
CA THR A 52 1.01 1.08 6.38
C THR A 52 -0.47 1.42 6.63
N ALA A 53 -0.80 1.93 7.81
CA ALA A 53 -2.17 2.30 8.14
C ALA A 53 -2.69 3.42 7.20
N LYS A 54 -1.89 4.46 6.99
CA LYS A 54 -2.25 5.59 6.10
C LYS A 54 -2.44 5.15 4.65
N VAL A 55 -1.58 4.25 4.17
CA VAL A 55 -1.69 3.67 2.83
C VAL A 55 -3.00 2.90 2.71
N THR A 56 -3.33 2.05 3.68
CA THR A 56 -4.59 1.30 3.71
C THR A 56 -5.80 2.24 3.71
N ASP A 57 -5.79 3.28 4.55
CA ASP A 57 -6.90 4.23 4.64
C ASP A 57 -7.11 4.99 3.33
N LYS A 58 -6.03 5.48 2.69
CA LYS A 58 -6.11 6.16 1.39
C LYS A 58 -6.50 5.23 0.26
N LEU A 59 -6.01 3.99 0.24
CA LEU A 59 -6.45 2.99 -0.73
C LEU A 59 -7.95 2.78 -0.63
N ASN A 60 -8.48 2.58 0.58
CA ASN A 60 -9.92 2.41 0.80
C ASN A 60 -10.73 3.62 0.30
N GLN A 61 -10.25 4.85 0.55
CA GLN A 61 -10.87 6.07 0.02
C GLN A 61 -10.89 6.06 -1.51
N ALA A 62 -9.76 5.72 -2.14
CA ALA A 62 -9.65 5.73 -3.59
C ALA A 62 -10.40 4.60 -4.33
N PHE A 63 -10.90 3.59 -3.60
CA PHE A 63 -11.83 2.57 -4.12
C PHE A 63 -13.31 2.89 -3.80
N THR A 64 -13.57 3.87 -2.94
CA THR A 64 -14.94 4.27 -2.56
C THR A 64 -15.45 5.44 -3.40
N GLU A 65 -14.53 6.22 -3.99
CA GLU A 65 -14.80 7.31 -4.95
C GLU A 65 -14.91 6.79 -6.40
#